data_AF-A0A9W6YQ73-F1
#
_entry.id   AF-A0A9W6YQ73-F1
#
_cell.length_a   1.000
_cell.length_b   1.000
_cell.length_c   1.000
_cell.angle_alpha   90.00
_cell.angle_beta   90.00
_cell.angle_gamma   90.00
#
_symmetry.space_group_name_H-M   'P 1'
#
loop_
_entity.id
_entity.type
_entity.pdbx_description
1 polymer ?
#
loop_
_entity_poly.entity_id
_entity_poly.type
_entity_poly.pdbx_seq_one_letter_code
_entity_poly.pdbx_strand_id
1 'polypeptide(L)'
;MCSDYRVVNEFIKLSRYPLPLIDDLVIGFESAMWFMSVDMPSGFWAVLMTERAKLVSAFICPFGHFQWIRMPFGLKNAPLIYQAVINNCLWGFVRLPPEEEALVDRDVLEFLKLDGLDADRARV
;
A
#
# COMPACT_ATOMS: atom_id res chain seq x y z
N MET A 1 19.89 -1.50 8.69
CA MET A 1 19.98 -1.58 10.17
C MET A 1 18.77 -2.33 10.67
N CYS A 2 18.94 -3.32 11.55
CA CYS A 2 17.84 -4.12 12.12
C CYS A 2 17.79 -3.89 13.62
N SER A 3 16.64 -3.42 14.12
CA SER A 3 16.39 -3.19 15.55
C SER A 3 15.48 -4.31 16.05
N ASP A 4 15.85 -4.94 17.16
CA ASP A 4 15.07 -6.03 17.75
C ASP A 4 13.91 -5.47 18.59
N TYR A 5 12.71 -5.44 18.00
CA TYR A 5 11.49 -4.98 18.66
C TYR A 5 10.65 -6.10 19.27
N ARG A 6 11.16 -7.34 19.42
CA ARG A 6 10.35 -8.46 19.93
C ARG A 6 9.69 -8.13 21.28
N VAL A 7 10.49 -7.68 22.25
CA VAL A 7 10.00 -7.26 23.58
C VAL A 7 9.03 -6.09 23.49
N VAL A 8 9.37 -5.07 22.70
CA VAL A 8 8.53 -3.88 22.52
C VAL A 8 7.16 -4.26 21.93
N ASN A 9 7.14 -5.19 20.98
CA ASN A 9 5.94 -5.65 20.29
C ASN A 9 4.97 -6.43 21.20
N GLU A 10 5.46 -7.03 22.29
CA GLU A 10 4.62 -7.68 23.30
C GLU A 10 3.79 -6.66 24.07
N PHE A 11 4.37 -5.50 24.39
CA PHE A 11 3.68 -4.41 25.10
C PHE A 11 2.83 -3.53 24.17
N ILE A 12 3.05 -3.58 22.86
CA ILE A 12 2.27 -2.82 21.89
C ILE A 12 0.89 -3.47 21.70
N LYS A 13 -0.15 -2.68 22.02
CA LYS A 13 -1.52 -2.98 21.62
C LYS A 13 -1.64 -3.01 20.10
N LEU A 14 -2.15 -4.12 19.58
CA LEU A 14 -2.39 -4.29 18.14
C LEU A 14 -3.44 -3.28 17.66
N SER A 15 -3.13 -2.58 16.57
CA SER A 15 -4.10 -1.71 15.90
C SER A 15 -5.20 -2.53 15.25
N ARG A 16 -6.43 -2.03 15.25
CA ARG A 16 -7.55 -2.65 14.54
C ARG A 16 -7.74 -1.91 13.23
N TYR A 17 -7.15 -2.43 12.17
CA TYR A 17 -7.41 -1.96 10.81
C TYR A 17 -8.03 -3.12 10.02
N PRO A 18 -9.21 -2.95 9.40
CA PRO A 18 -9.86 -4.02 8.66
C PRO A 18 -9.05 -4.30 7.40
N LEU A 19 -8.42 -5.47 7.36
CA LEU A 19 -7.82 -6.00 6.13
C LEU A 19 -8.91 -6.80 5.39
N PRO A 20 -9.12 -6.55 4.09
CA PRO A 20 -10.02 -7.36 3.29
C PRO A 20 -9.50 -8.79 3.17
N LEU A 21 -10.41 -9.72 2.89
CA LEU A 21 -10.02 -11.09 2.57
C LEU A 21 -9.32 -11.10 1.20
N ILE A 22 -8.44 -12.08 1.00
CA ILE A 22 -7.75 -12.24 -0.29
C ILE A 22 -8.76 -12.45 -1.41
N ASP A 23 -9.80 -13.25 -1.15
CA ASP A 23 -10.86 -13.51 -2.13
C ASP A 23 -11.54 -12.22 -2.56
N ASP A 24 -11.87 -11.32 -1.62
CA ASP A 24 -12.48 -10.01 -1.91
C ASP A 24 -11.58 -9.10 -2.75
N LEU A 25 -10.25 -9.25 -2.64
CA LEU A 25 -9.28 -8.46 -3.39
C LEU A 25 -9.13 -8.90 -4.85
N VAL A 26 -9.49 -10.14 -5.17
CA VAL A 26 -9.26 -10.75 -6.50
C VAL A 26 -10.54 -10.74 -7.36
N ILE A 27 -11.69 -10.35 -6.81
CA ILE A 27 -12.93 -10.19 -7.56
C ILE A 27 -12.73 -9.16 -8.69
N GLY A 28 -13.10 -9.53 -9.93
CA GLY A 28 -12.98 -8.67 -11.10
C GLY A 28 -11.62 -8.75 -11.83
N PHE A 29 -10.68 -9.57 -11.36
CA PHE A 29 -9.42 -9.81 -12.08
C PHE A 29 -9.63 -10.60 -13.38
N GLU A 30 -10.76 -11.30 -13.51
CA GLU A 30 -11.06 -12.11 -14.70
C GLU A 30 -11.28 -11.30 -15.99
N SER A 31 -11.64 -10.01 -15.87
CA SER A 31 -11.89 -9.13 -17.02
C SER A 31 -10.69 -8.29 -17.44
N ALA A 32 -9.58 -8.31 -16.68
CA ALA A 32 -8.40 -7.51 -16.99
C ALA A 32 -7.39 -8.28 -17.86
N MET A 33 -6.95 -7.67 -18.97
CA MET A 33 -5.99 -8.27 -19.89
C MET A 33 -4.53 -8.10 -19.44
N TRP A 34 -4.24 -7.03 -18.68
CA TRP A 34 -2.88 -6.65 -18.28
C TRP A 34 -2.83 -6.28 -16.80
N PHE A 35 -1.78 -6.73 -16.12
CA PHE A 35 -1.53 -6.45 -14.71
C PHE A 35 -0.16 -5.82 -14.51
N MET A 36 -0.08 -4.87 -13.58
CA MET A 36 1.17 -4.29 -13.11
C MET A 36 1.30 -4.54 -11.61
N SER A 37 2.42 -5.11 -11.19
CA SER A 37 2.79 -5.22 -9.78
C SER A 37 3.81 -4.14 -9.45
N VAL A 38 3.49 -3.27 -8.49
CA VAL A 38 4.38 -2.21 -8.01
C VAL A 38 4.79 -2.54 -6.58
N ASP A 39 6.09 -2.70 -6.35
CA ASP A 39 6.63 -2.89 -5.00
C ASP A 39 7.26 -1.59 -4.49
N MET A 40 7.01 -1.28 -3.21
CA MET A 40 7.53 -0.09 -2.54
C MET A 40 8.40 -0.53 -1.35
N PRO A 41 9.67 -0.91 -1.61
CA PRO A 41 10.55 -1.53 -0.60
C PRO A 41 10.89 -0.60 0.55
N SER A 42 10.81 0.72 0.35
CA SER A 42 11.04 1.74 1.38
C SER A 42 9.73 2.32 1.93
N GLY A 43 8.60 1.66 1.71
CA GLY A 43 7.28 2.24 1.97
C GLY A 43 7.04 2.72 3.39
N PHE A 44 7.50 1.95 4.38
CA PHE A 44 7.34 2.35 5.78
C PHE A 44 8.09 3.64 6.13
N TRP A 45 9.23 3.92 5.49
CA TRP A 45 10.00 5.14 5.72
C TRP A 45 9.30 6.40 5.23
N ALA A 46 8.28 6.27 4.38
CA ALA A 46 7.44 7.41 3.99
C ALA A 46 6.56 7.89 5.16
N VAL A 47 6.26 7.03 6.14
CA VAL A 47 5.36 7.35 7.26
C VAL A 47 6.12 8.02 8.40
N LEU A 48 5.65 9.19 8.84
CA LEU A 48 6.18 9.89 10.02
C LEU A 48 5.73 9.21 11.32
N MET A 49 6.65 9.12 12.27
CA MET A 49 6.34 8.63 13.61
C MET A 49 5.73 9.73 14.47
N THR A 50 4.70 9.37 15.25
CA THR A 50 4.20 10.22 16.33
C THR A 50 5.25 10.36 17.43
N GLU A 51 5.27 11.47 18.19
CA GLU A 51 6.24 11.68 19.27
C GLU A 51 6.29 10.51 20.27
N ARG A 52 5.12 9.98 20.65
CA ARG A 52 5.02 8.78 21.50
C ARG A 52 5.70 7.57 20.88
N ALA A 53 5.48 7.34 19.59
CA ALA A 53 6.06 6.19 18.89
C ALA A 53 7.58 6.34 18.71
N LYS A 54 8.10 7.57 18.55
CA LYS A 54 9.55 7.84 18.49
C LYS A 54 10.24 7.33 19.75
N LEU A 55 9.72 7.69 20.93
CA LEU A 55 10.24 7.28 22.24
C LEU A 55 10.22 5.75 22.43
N VAL A 56 9.14 5.09 22.01
CA VAL A 56 8.99 3.63 22.09
C VAL A 56 9.94 2.90 21.13
N SER A 57 10.21 3.51 19.97
CA SER A 57 11.09 2.95 18.94
C SER A 57 12.58 3.26 19.15
N ALA A 58 12.96 3.85 20.28
CA ALA A 58 14.35 4.19 20.54
C ALA A 58 15.23 2.94 20.59
N PHE A 59 16.44 3.05 20.07
CA PHE A 59 17.41 1.96 20.00
C PHE A 59 18.80 2.44 20.43
N ILE A 60 19.61 1.49 20.85
CA ILE A 60 21.00 1.74 21.25
C ILE A 60 21.90 1.16 20.17
N CYS A 61 22.91 1.93 19.77
CA CYS A 61 24.02 1.47 18.96
C CYS A 61 25.33 1.83 19.66
N PRO A 62 26.49 1.30 19.22
CA PRO A 62 27.79 1.63 19.83
C PRO A 62 28.10 3.14 19.86
N PHE A 63 27.43 3.93 19.03
CA PHE A 63 27.62 5.38 18.91
C PHE A 63 26.66 6.20 19.78
N GLY A 64 25.73 5.56 20.51
CA GLY A 64 24.81 6.24 21.41
C GLY A 64 23.37 5.74 21.34
N HIS A 65 22.47 6.57 21.87
CA HIS A 65 21.04 6.32 21.92
C HIS A 65 20.31 7.19 20.89
N PHE A 66 19.52 6.55 20.02
CA PHE A 66 18.86 7.20 18.91
C PHE A 66 17.40 6.78 18.82
N GLN A 67 16.58 7.62 18.20
CA GLN A 67 15.17 7.36 17.95
C GLN A 67 14.85 7.53 16.47
N TRP A 68 13.87 6.77 15.99
CA TRP A 68 13.43 6.89 14.59
C TRP A 68 12.48 8.07 14.40
N ILE A 69 12.68 8.83 13.32
CA ILE A 69 11.76 9.91 12.91
C ILE A 69 10.67 9.36 11.95
N ARG A 70 11.02 8.33 11.19
CA ARG A 70 10.14 7.61 10.24
C ARG A 70 9.92 6.19 10.73
N MET A 71 8.86 5.54 10.27
CA MET A 71 8.48 4.22 10.78
C MET A 71 9.53 3.15 10.41
N PRO A 72 10.21 2.54 11.38
CA PRO A 72 11.19 1.49 11.12
C PRO A 72 10.50 0.14 10.84
N PHE A 73 11.22 -0.75 10.17
CA PHE A 73 10.84 -2.16 10.07
C PHE A 73 10.84 -2.84 11.45
N GLY A 74 9.98 -3.85 11.60
CA GLY A 74 9.93 -4.69 12.79
C GLY A 74 8.93 -4.25 13.88
N LEU A 75 8.28 -3.09 13.74
CA LEU A 75 7.18 -2.70 14.63
C LEU A 75 5.88 -3.44 14.25
N LYS A 76 5.21 -4.01 15.25
CA LYS A 76 3.98 -4.81 15.10
C LYS A 76 2.86 -4.11 14.32
N ASN A 77 2.69 -2.81 14.52
CA ASN A 77 1.62 -2.03 13.87
C ASN A 77 2.03 -1.42 12.52
N ALA A 78 3.30 -1.51 12.11
CA ALA A 78 3.79 -0.88 10.89
C ALA A 78 3.01 -1.26 9.62
N PRO A 79 2.76 -2.56 9.32
CA PRO A 79 2.04 -2.93 8.10
C PRO A 79 0.59 -2.43 8.09
N LEU A 80 -0.09 -2.46 9.24
CA LEU A 80 -1.49 -2.01 9.35
C LEU A 80 -1.62 -0.49 9.14
N ILE A 81 -0.70 0.28 9.73
CA ILE A 81 -0.66 1.73 9.55
C ILE A 81 -0.34 2.05 8.08
N TYR A 82 0.61 1.33 7.49
CA TYR A 82 0.96 1.52 6.09
C TYR A 82 -0.22 1.23 5.15
N GLN A 83 -0.95 0.14 5.38
CA GLN A 83 -2.16 -0.17 4.61
C GLN A 83 -3.21 0.94 4.72
N ALA A 84 -3.42 1.48 5.93
CA ALA A 84 -4.36 2.58 6.14
C ALA A 84 -3.95 3.84 5.36
N VAL A 85 -2.66 4.17 5.36
CA VAL A 85 -2.12 5.30 4.60
C VAL A 85 -2.32 5.09 3.10
N ILE A 86 -1.95 3.91 2.58
CA ILE A 86 -2.10 3.59 1.15
C ILE A 86 -3.57 3.64 0.73
N ASN A 87 -4.48 3.04 1.51
CA ASN A 87 -5.90 3.07 1.21
C ASN A 87 -6.44 4.51 1.18
N ASN A 88 -5.99 5.39 2.07
CA ASN A 88 -6.37 6.80 2.06
C ASN A 88 -5.78 7.55 0.84
N CYS A 89 -4.53 7.28 0.48
CA CYS A 89 -3.89 7.90 -0.69
C CYS A 89 -4.54 7.47 -2.01
N LEU A 90 -4.96 6.21 -2.10
CA LEU A 90 -5.55 5.62 -3.29
C LEU A 90 -7.08 5.75 -3.36
N TRP A 91 -7.72 6.27 -2.30
CA TRP A 91 -9.18 6.31 -2.19
C TRP A 91 -9.85 7.01 -3.39
N GLY A 92 -9.22 8.06 -3.93
CA GLY A 92 -9.72 8.78 -5.12
C GLY A 92 -9.35 8.17 -6.48
N PHE A 93 -8.59 7.08 -6.52
CA PHE A 93 -8.18 6.40 -7.75
C PHE A 93 -8.78 5.00 -7.89
N VAL A 94 -9.08 4.33 -6.77
CA VAL A 94 -9.45 2.90 -6.72
C VAL A 94 -10.96 2.69 -6.54
N ARG A 95 -11.73 3.75 -6.27
CA ARG A 95 -13.21 3.70 -6.25
C ARG A 95 -13.81 4.81 -7.10
N LEU A 96 -13.69 4.68 -8.42
CA LEU A 96 -14.54 5.43 -9.31
C LEU A 96 -15.91 4.73 -9.37
N PRO A 97 -17.03 5.46 -9.27
CA PRO A 97 -18.33 4.92 -9.63
C PRO A 97 -18.28 4.37 -11.07
N PRO A 98 -19.12 3.38 -11.43
CA PRO A 98 -19.17 2.82 -12.79
C PRO A 98 -19.36 3.90 -13.88
N GLU A 99 -19.97 5.03 -13.51
CA GLU A 99 -20.18 6.19 -14.38
C GLU A 99 -18.87 6.94 -14.70
N GLU A 100 -17.91 7.00 -13.77
CA GLU A 100 -16.61 7.65 -13.96
C GLU A 100 -15.57 6.69 -14.55
N GLU A 101 -15.64 5.39 -14.24
CA GLU A 101 -14.81 4.35 -14.87
C GLU A 101 -15.03 4.31 -16.39
N ALA A 102 -16.27 4.51 -16.85
CA ALA A 102 -16.62 4.62 -18.26
C ALA A 102 -16.08 5.90 -18.95
N LEU A 103 -15.69 6.92 -18.20
CA LEU A 103 -15.08 8.16 -18.72
C LEU A 103 -13.56 8.06 -18.84
N VAL A 104 -12.93 7.19 -18.05
CA VAL A 104 -11.48 6.94 -18.11
C VAL A 104 -11.11 6.11 -19.36
N ASP A 105 -12.07 5.41 -19.95
CA ASP A 105 -11.84 4.34 -20.92
C ASP A 105 -11.78 4.76 -22.42
N ARG A 106 -11.38 6.00 -22.71
CA ARG A 106 -10.95 6.38 -24.08
C ARG A 106 -9.68 7.20 -24.07
N ASP A 107 -9.61 8.21 -23.21
CA ASP A 107 -8.45 9.10 -23.15
C ASP A 107 -7.20 8.35 -22.66
N VAL A 108 -7.35 7.34 -21.78
CA VAL A 108 -6.24 6.49 -21.31
C VAL A 108 -5.80 5.49 -22.39
N LEU A 109 -6.74 4.91 -23.14
CA LEU A 109 -6.43 3.99 -24.26
C LEU A 109 -5.72 4.72 -25.40
N GLU A 110 -6.15 5.95 -25.70
CA GLU A 110 -5.52 6.83 -26.69
C GLU A 110 -4.13 7.31 -26.22
N PHE A 111 -3.99 7.67 -24.94
CA PHE A 111 -2.70 8.03 -24.34
C PHE A 111 -1.69 6.88 -24.38
N LEU A 112 -2.15 5.64 -24.14
CA LEU A 112 -1.32 4.43 -24.15
C LEU A 112 -1.14 3.83 -25.57
N LYS A 113 -1.82 4.37 -26.60
CA LYS A 113 -1.77 3.92 -28.01
C LYS A 113 -2.10 2.43 -28.19
N LEU A 114 -3.11 1.92 -27.49
CA LEU A 114 -3.46 0.49 -27.49
C LEU A 114 -4.61 0.10 -28.43
N ASP A 115 -5.12 1.01 -29.26
CA ASP A 115 -6.31 0.83 -30.13
C ASP A 115 -6.15 -0.12 -31.34
N GLY A 116 -5.37 -1.20 -31.21
CA GLY A 116 -4.99 -2.07 -32.33
C GLY A 116 -5.41 -3.53 -32.26
N LEU A 117 -5.93 -4.05 -31.13
CA LEU A 117 -5.95 -5.52 -30.92
C LEU A 117 -7.32 -6.22 -30.86
N ASP A 118 -8.45 -5.50 -30.85
CA ASP A 118 -9.78 -6.15 -30.73
C ASP A 118 -10.76 -5.88 -31.88
N ALA A 119 -10.27 -5.47 -33.06
CA ALA A 119 -11.13 -5.32 -34.24
C ALA A 119 -11.41 -6.64 -35.01
N ASP A 120 -10.66 -7.72 -34.74
CA ASP A 120 -10.69 -8.95 -35.57
C ASP A 120 -11.40 -10.16 -34.94
N ARG A 121 -11.97 -10.04 -33.73
CA ARG A 121 -12.71 -11.16 -33.08
C ARG A 121 -14.23 -11.09 -33.19
N ALA A 122 -14.79 -10.07 -33.85
CA ALA A 122 -16.24 -9.86 -33.95
C ALA A 122 -16.82 -10.05 -35.37
N ARG A 123 -16.10 -10.68 -36.30
CA ARG A 123 -16.62 -11.01 -37.64
C ARG A 123 -16.19 -12.39 -38.12
N VAL A 124 -17.16 -13.32 -38.07
CA VAL A 124 -17.31 -14.55 -38.89
C VAL A 124 -16.28 -15.65 -38.69
#